data_AF-A0A6N6KT69-F1
#
_entry.id   AF-A0A6N6KT69-F1
#
_cell.length_a   1.000
_cell.length_b   1.000
_cell.length_c   1.000
_cell.angle_alpha   90.00
_cell.angle_beta   90.00
_cell.angle_gamma   90.00
#
_symmetry.space_group_name_H-M   'P 1'
#
loop_
_entity.id
_entity.type
_entity.pdbx_description
1 polymer ?
#
loop_
_entity_poly.entity_id
_entity_poly.type
_entity_poly.pdbx_seq_one_letter_code
_entity_poly.pdbx_strand_id
1 'polypeptide(L)'
;MARRIKKSLWLGISLLFLVYYFSDYKRHFIYNDDKTKCLTIWQRASGNCFLIPYPYYWPWKPKTNYIVTKNHRNYFGIIWEPKDSFNYKLSIYNSYQVERLNPLVKVYGNNDSMLLEHNLLDYIDTEKGLREKNEMYTEKKDQYNYKYIDVNRVFGIEIFD
;
A
#
# COMPACT_ATOMS: atom_id res chain seq x y z
N MET A 1 -5.52 48.61 10.06
CA MET A 1 -5.94 47.45 10.89
C MET A 1 -6.13 46.17 10.06
N ALA A 2 -6.94 46.19 8.99
CA ALA A 2 -7.21 45.02 8.13
C ALA A 2 -5.96 44.29 7.56
N ARG A 3 -4.89 45.03 7.23
CA ARG A 3 -3.65 44.44 6.67
C ARG A 3 -2.85 43.60 7.69
N ARG A 4 -2.92 43.93 8.99
CA ARG A 4 -2.27 43.15 10.07
C ARG A 4 -3.06 41.88 10.40
N ILE A 5 -4.40 41.98 10.38
CA ILE A 5 -5.31 40.84 10.57
C ILE A 5 -5.13 39.81 9.44
N LYS A 6 -5.04 40.26 8.18
CA LYS A 6 -4.77 39.37 7.04
C LYS A 6 -3.44 38.62 7.17
N LYS A 7 -2.37 39.29 7.62
CA LYS A 7 -1.06 38.64 7.82
C LYS A 7 -1.08 37.59 8.93
N SER A 8 -1.71 37.90 10.06
CA SER A 8 -1.84 36.95 11.18
C SER A 8 -2.68 35.73 10.80
N LEU A 9 -3.76 35.92 10.03
CA LEU A 9 -4.58 34.82 9.51
C LEU A 9 -3.76 33.87 8.62
N TRP A 10 -2.99 34.41 7.66
CA TRP A 10 -2.14 33.60 6.78
C TRP A 10 -1.07 32.83 7.56
N LEU A 11 -0.43 33.47 8.55
CA LEU A 11 0.53 32.79 9.43
C LEU A 11 -0.10 31.61 10.19
N GLY A 12 -1.33 31.80 10.71
CA GLY A 12 -2.06 30.72 11.38
C GLY A 12 -2.36 29.54 10.44
N ILE A 13 -2.82 29.83 9.22
CA ILE A 13 -3.08 28.80 8.20
C ILE A 13 -1.79 28.03 7.86
N SER A 14 -0.68 28.74 7.63
CA SER A 14 0.61 28.09 7.34
C SER A 14 1.09 27.20 8.49
N LEU A 15 0.92 27.63 9.75
CA LEU A 15 1.28 26.82 10.91
C LEU A 15 0.43 25.55 11.01
N LEU A 16 -0.88 25.65 10.74
CA LEU A 16 -1.78 24.49 10.71
C LEU A 16 -1.38 23.48 9.63
N PHE A 17 -1.02 23.94 8.43
CA PHE A 17 -0.52 23.05 7.38
C PHE A 17 0.81 22.39 7.76
N LEU A 18 1.68 23.10 8.46
CA LEU A 18 2.97 22.57 8.92
C LEU A 18 2.76 21.48 9.98
N VAL A 19 1.88 21.71 10.96
CA VAL A 19 1.49 20.69 11.95
C VAL A 19 0.83 19.48 11.28
N TYR A 20 -0.07 19.70 10.31
CA TYR A 20 -0.68 18.62 9.53
C TYR A 20 0.38 17.80 8.77
N TYR A 21 1.34 18.46 8.13
CA TYR A 21 2.41 17.81 7.38
C TYR A 21 3.23 16.87 8.28
N PHE A 22 3.64 17.32 9.46
CA PHE A 22 4.44 16.49 10.37
C PHE A 22 3.63 15.39 11.08
N SER A 23 2.33 15.60 11.33
CA SER A 23 1.52 14.66 12.11
C SER A 23 0.86 13.56 11.26
N ASP A 24 0.42 13.87 10.04
CA ASP A 24 -0.54 13.03 9.31
C ASP A 24 -0.20 12.83 7.82
N TYR A 25 0.81 13.53 7.29
CA TYR A 25 1.32 13.32 5.93
C TYR A 25 2.31 12.14 5.87
N LYS A 26 1.89 10.94 6.27
CA LYS A 26 2.70 9.72 6.17
C LYS A 26 2.28 8.90 4.95
N ARG A 27 2.73 9.34 3.77
CA ARG A 27 2.44 8.70 2.47
C ARG A 27 3.70 8.09 1.87
N HIS A 28 3.52 6.92 1.27
CA HIS A 28 4.58 6.19 0.58
C HIS A 28 4.07 5.73 -0.76
N PHE A 29 4.92 5.87 -1.78
CA PHE A 29 4.61 5.53 -3.15
C PHE A 29 5.43 4.32 -3.54
N ILE A 30 4.77 3.19 -3.74
CA ILE A 30 5.41 1.96 -4.20
C ILE A 30 5.15 1.82 -5.68
N TYR A 31 6.22 1.77 -6.47
CA TYR A 31 6.14 1.64 -7.92
C TYR A 31 6.47 0.22 -8.36
N ASN A 32 5.94 -0.20 -9.50
CA ASN A 32 6.53 -1.29 -10.26
C ASN A 32 7.89 -0.85 -10.86
N ASP A 33 8.61 -1.75 -11.49
CA ASP A 33 10.03 -1.56 -11.83
C ASP A 33 10.22 -0.57 -12.99
N ASP A 34 9.25 -0.53 -13.92
CA ASP A 34 9.21 0.46 -15.00
C ASP A 34 8.59 1.81 -14.58
N LYS A 35 8.12 1.92 -13.33
CA LYS A 35 7.48 3.10 -12.72
C LYS A 35 6.18 3.57 -13.39
N THR A 36 5.52 2.73 -14.18
CA THR A 36 4.24 3.06 -14.82
C THR A 36 3.05 2.92 -13.88
N LYS A 37 3.13 2.04 -12.88
CA LYS A 37 2.09 1.77 -11.88
C LYS A 37 2.56 2.18 -10.49
N CYS A 38 1.62 2.64 -9.66
CA CYS A 38 1.92 3.13 -8.31
C CYS A 38 0.82 2.78 -7.31
N LEU A 39 1.21 2.38 -6.11
CA LEU A 39 0.35 2.15 -4.97
C LEU A 39 0.74 3.18 -3.92
N THR A 40 -0.17 4.07 -3.57
CA THR A 40 0.03 4.95 -2.42
C THR A 40 -0.42 4.24 -1.17
N ILE A 41 0.50 4.10 -0.21
CA ILE A 41 0.23 3.67 1.16
C ILE A 41 0.17 4.94 2.01
N TRP A 42 -0.98 5.24 2.59
CA TRP A 42 -1.18 6.43 3.41
C TRP A 42 -1.61 6.07 4.82
N GLN A 43 -0.68 6.21 5.76
CA GLN A 43 -0.92 5.97 7.18
C GLN A 43 -1.38 7.26 7.85
N ARG A 44 -2.46 7.16 8.62
CA ARG A 44 -3.03 8.28 9.38
C ARG A 44 -2.65 8.20 10.84
N ALA A 45 -2.53 9.34 11.51
CA ALA A 45 -2.37 9.38 12.97
C ALA A 45 -3.55 8.72 13.71
N SER A 46 -4.74 8.70 13.10
CA SER A 46 -5.94 8.02 13.63
C SER A 46 -5.87 6.49 13.62
N GLY A 47 -4.79 5.89 13.13
CA GLY A 47 -4.59 4.43 13.12
C GLY A 47 -5.14 3.71 11.88
N ASN A 48 -5.66 4.44 10.89
CA ASN A 48 -6.07 3.87 9.61
C ASN A 48 -4.94 3.96 8.58
N CYS A 49 -4.82 2.93 7.74
CA CYS A 49 -3.94 2.87 6.58
C CYS A 49 -4.81 2.81 5.33
N PHE A 50 -4.59 3.71 4.37
CA PHE A 50 -5.26 3.69 3.08
C PHE A 50 -4.30 3.15 2.01
N LEU A 51 -4.79 2.24 1.17
CA LEU A 51 -4.08 1.74 -0.01
C LEU A 51 -4.81 2.24 -1.24
N ILE A 52 -4.12 3.01 -2.07
CA ILE A 52 -4.71 3.77 -3.16
C ILE A 52 -4.02 3.37 -4.47
N PRO A 53 -4.75 2.84 -5.48
CA PRO A 53 -4.24 2.32 -6.76
C PRO A 53 -3.52 3.28 -7.71
N TYR A 54 -3.04 4.41 -7.23
CA TYR A 54 -2.47 5.48 -8.03
C TYR A 54 -1.74 6.47 -7.11
N PRO A 55 -0.91 7.38 -7.68
CA PRO A 55 -0.30 8.45 -6.91
C PRO A 55 -1.35 9.36 -6.28
N TYR A 56 -1.38 9.45 -4.95
CA TYR A 56 -2.37 10.23 -4.21
C TYR A 56 -1.73 11.26 -3.27
N TYR A 57 -1.83 12.54 -3.62
CA TYR A 57 -1.20 13.64 -2.88
C TYR A 57 -2.17 14.49 -2.06
N TRP A 58 -3.47 14.35 -2.30
CA TRP A 58 -4.50 15.17 -1.65
C TRP A 58 -4.57 14.93 -0.14
N PRO A 59 -4.76 15.97 0.70
CA PRO A 59 -4.74 15.85 2.15
C PRO A 59 -5.97 15.17 2.77
N TRP A 60 -7.07 15.06 2.03
CA TRP A 60 -8.28 14.36 2.50
C TRP A 60 -8.30 12.92 2.02
N LYS A 61 -9.11 12.05 2.63
CA LYS A 61 -9.27 10.68 2.14
C LYS A 61 -9.89 10.69 0.73
N PRO A 62 -9.49 9.78 -0.17
CA PRO A 62 -10.20 9.59 -1.42
C PRO A 62 -11.67 9.22 -1.15
N LYS A 63 -12.57 9.64 -2.04
CA LYS A 63 -14.00 9.30 -1.94
C LYS A 63 -14.28 7.86 -2.34
N THR A 64 -13.47 7.32 -3.25
CA THR A 64 -13.62 6.00 -3.88
C THR A 64 -12.26 5.47 -4.31
N ASN A 65 -12.20 4.23 -4.75
CA ASN A 65 -11.01 3.58 -5.29
C ASN A 65 -9.87 3.47 -4.27
N TYR A 66 -10.18 2.97 -3.08
CA TYR A 66 -9.18 2.71 -2.06
C TYR A 66 -9.56 1.51 -1.20
N ILE A 67 -8.58 1.03 -0.46
CA ILE A 67 -8.76 0.01 0.57
C ILE A 67 -8.34 0.65 1.89
N VAL A 68 -9.12 0.43 2.95
CA VAL A 68 -8.77 0.87 4.30
C VAL A 68 -8.48 -0.33 5.19
N THR A 69 -7.39 -0.25 5.94
CA THR A 69 -6.99 -1.23 6.95
C THR A 69 -6.40 -0.50 8.17
N LYS A 70 -5.84 -1.23 9.15
CA LYS A 70 -5.32 -0.66 10.41
C LYS A 70 -3.81 -0.53 10.37
N ASN A 71 -3.23 0.54 10.89
CA ASN A 71 -1.78 0.83 10.77
C ASN A 71 -0.82 -0.16 11.45
N HIS A 72 -1.28 -1.10 12.27
CA HIS A 72 -0.41 -1.96 13.06
C HIS A 72 -0.21 -3.33 12.40
N ARG A 73 1.05 -3.79 12.30
CA ARG A 73 1.40 -5.16 11.81
C ARG A 73 0.83 -5.49 10.42
N ASN A 74 0.73 -4.49 9.55
CA ASN A 74 0.30 -4.73 8.17
C ASN A 74 1.46 -5.25 7.34
N TYR A 75 1.22 -6.39 6.71
CA TYR A 75 2.00 -6.89 5.60
C TYR A 75 1.13 -6.89 4.35
N PHE A 76 1.68 -6.39 3.25
CA PHE A 76 1.04 -6.44 1.95
C PHE A 76 1.95 -7.12 0.94
N GLY A 77 1.39 -8.00 0.13
CA GLY A 77 2.03 -8.45 -1.11
C GLY A 77 1.38 -7.75 -2.30
N ILE A 78 2.15 -7.37 -3.30
CA ILE A 78 1.64 -6.82 -4.55
C ILE A 78 2.27 -7.53 -5.74
N ILE A 79 1.44 -7.89 -6.72
CA ILE A 79 1.84 -8.36 -8.04
C ILE A 79 1.41 -7.30 -9.05
N TRP A 80 2.37 -6.70 -9.76
CA TRP A 80 2.09 -5.63 -10.70
C TRP A 80 1.78 -6.11 -12.11
N GLU A 81 2.36 -7.22 -12.54
CA GLU A 81 2.19 -7.75 -13.89
C GLU A 81 1.48 -9.11 -13.85
N PRO A 82 0.23 -9.17 -13.36
CA PRO A 82 -0.51 -10.42 -13.40
C PRO A 82 -0.74 -10.79 -14.88
N LYS A 83 -0.55 -12.07 -15.24
CA LYS A 83 -0.74 -12.56 -16.62
C LYS A 83 -2.22 -12.73 -17.02
N ASP A 84 -3.11 -11.94 -16.43
CA ASP A 84 -4.55 -11.97 -16.64
C ASP A 84 -5.13 -10.54 -16.82
N SER A 85 -6.45 -10.38 -16.69
CA SER A 85 -7.13 -9.12 -16.96
C SER A 85 -6.97 -8.05 -15.87
N PHE A 86 -6.28 -8.34 -14.76
CA PHE A 86 -6.10 -7.36 -13.68
C PHE A 86 -4.89 -6.44 -13.96
N ASN A 87 -4.95 -5.20 -13.48
CA ASN A 87 -3.83 -4.26 -13.57
C ASN A 87 -2.77 -4.52 -12.52
N TYR A 88 -3.18 -4.98 -11.33
CA TYR A 88 -2.32 -5.52 -10.29
C TYR A 88 -3.18 -6.25 -9.26
N LYS A 89 -2.54 -7.09 -8.45
CA LYS A 89 -3.17 -7.90 -7.41
C LYS A 89 -2.51 -7.62 -6.07
N LEU A 90 -3.32 -7.53 -5.01
CA LEU A 90 -2.86 -7.14 -3.69
C LEU A 90 -3.29 -8.18 -2.66
N SER A 91 -2.37 -8.65 -1.85
CA SER A 91 -2.69 -9.41 -0.64
C SER A 91 -2.61 -8.51 0.57
N ILE A 92 -3.60 -8.62 1.46
CA ILE A 92 -3.64 -7.87 2.71
C ILE A 92 -3.80 -8.87 3.85
N TYR A 93 -2.84 -8.87 4.77
CA TYR A 93 -2.85 -9.80 5.90
C TYR A 93 -3.88 -9.43 6.98
N ASN A 94 -4.15 -8.14 7.19
CA ASN A 94 -5.05 -7.66 8.23
C ASN A 94 -6.49 -7.49 7.74
N SER A 95 -7.42 -7.25 8.67
CA SER A 95 -8.79 -6.85 8.32
C SER A 95 -8.78 -5.61 7.42
N TYR A 96 -9.58 -5.61 6.37
CA TYR A 96 -9.68 -4.49 5.44
C TYR A 96 -11.13 -4.28 4.99
N GLN A 97 -11.40 -3.06 4.52
CA GLN A 97 -12.64 -2.68 3.86
C GLN A 97 -12.31 -2.05 2.52
N VAL A 98 -13.04 -2.48 1.48
CA VAL A 98 -12.85 -2.03 0.11
C VAL A 98 -13.89 -0.96 -0.22
N GLU A 99 -13.44 0.19 -0.70
CA GLU A 99 -14.28 1.35 -0.96
C GLU A 99 -14.32 1.67 -2.46
N ARG A 100 -15.26 1.02 -3.16
CA ARG A 100 -15.49 1.15 -4.63
C ARG A 100 -14.17 1.10 -5.41
N LEU A 101 -13.46 -0.02 -5.26
CA LEU A 101 -12.19 -0.27 -5.93
C LEU A 101 -12.39 -0.45 -7.44
N ASN A 102 -11.41 -0.03 -8.21
CA ASN A 102 -11.34 -0.31 -9.64
C ASN A 102 -11.48 -1.84 -9.86
N PRO A 103 -12.39 -2.31 -10.73
CA PRO A 103 -12.58 -3.73 -10.98
C PRO A 103 -11.33 -4.44 -11.51
N LEU A 104 -10.34 -3.70 -12.03
CA LEU A 104 -9.04 -4.21 -12.47
C LEU A 104 -8.04 -4.40 -11.31
N VAL A 105 -8.46 -4.29 -10.05
CA VAL A 105 -7.63 -4.61 -8.88
C VAL A 105 -8.27 -5.75 -8.10
N LYS A 106 -7.54 -6.86 -7.96
CA LYS A 106 -7.95 -8.00 -7.14
C LYS A 106 -7.30 -7.94 -5.77
N VAL A 107 -8.08 -8.21 -4.72
CA VAL A 107 -7.61 -8.20 -3.33
C VAL A 107 -7.78 -9.58 -2.71
N TYR A 108 -6.72 -10.09 -2.07
CA TYR A 108 -6.71 -11.34 -1.33
C TYR A 108 -6.65 -11.04 0.17
N GLY A 109 -7.40 -11.80 0.96
CA GLY A 109 -7.35 -11.71 2.42
C GLY A 109 -6.15 -12.40 3.08
N ASN A 110 -5.28 -13.04 2.28
CA ASN A 110 -4.02 -13.57 2.75
C ASN A 110 -3.00 -13.59 1.58
N ASN A 111 -1.71 -13.57 1.90
CA ASN A 111 -0.64 -13.57 0.90
C ASN A 111 -0.47 -14.92 0.21
N ASP A 112 -0.66 -15.99 0.98
CA ASP A 112 -0.46 -17.38 0.59
C ASP A 112 -1.32 -17.78 -0.63
N SER A 113 -2.61 -17.41 -0.65
CA SER A 113 -3.52 -17.63 -1.78
C SER A 113 -3.08 -16.90 -3.04
N MET A 114 -2.58 -15.66 -2.90
CA MET A 114 -2.06 -14.91 -4.04
C MET A 114 -0.80 -15.56 -4.60
N LEU A 115 0.10 -16.02 -3.73
CA LEU A 115 1.34 -16.67 -4.15
C LEU A 115 1.09 -18.02 -4.84
N LEU A 116 0.14 -18.83 -4.33
CA LEU A 116 -0.28 -20.08 -4.95
C LEU A 116 -0.89 -19.85 -6.34
N GLU A 117 -1.79 -18.87 -6.50
CA GLU A 117 -2.41 -18.55 -7.79
C GLU A 117 -1.38 -18.19 -8.88
N HIS A 118 -0.22 -17.67 -8.48
CA HIS A 118 0.85 -17.26 -9.39
C HIS A 118 2.00 -18.27 -9.46
N ASN A 119 1.83 -19.45 -8.84
CA ASN A 119 2.85 -20.50 -8.75
C ASN A 119 4.18 -19.99 -8.16
N LEU A 120 4.12 -19.02 -7.24
CA LEU A 120 5.26 -18.60 -6.43
C LEU A 120 5.43 -19.59 -5.26
N LEU A 121 4.34 -20.13 -4.73
CA LEU A 121 4.37 -21.29 -3.84
C LEU A 121 3.84 -22.50 -4.58
N ASP A 122 4.41 -23.67 -4.30
CA ASP A 122 3.88 -24.96 -4.78
C ASP A 122 2.96 -25.59 -3.75
N TYR A 123 3.27 -25.39 -2.46
CA TYR A 123 2.55 -26.02 -1.37
C TYR A 123 2.55 -25.19 -0.08
N ILE A 124 1.48 -25.34 0.70
CA ILE A 124 1.31 -24.71 2.01
C ILE A 124 0.70 -25.72 2.99
N ASP A 125 1.36 -25.90 4.13
CA ASP A 125 0.83 -26.60 5.30
C ASP A 125 0.58 -25.57 6.41
N THR A 126 -0.68 -25.17 6.60
CA THR A 126 -1.02 -24.15 7.60
C THR A 126 -0.90 -24.66 9.03
N GLU A 127 -1.05 -25.98 9.26
CA GLU A 127 -0.94 -26.57 10.60
C GLU A 127 0.50 -26.59 11.08
N LYS A 128 1.44 -26.89 10.17
CA LYS A 128 2.88 -26.92 10.47
C LYS A 128 3.59 -25.58 10.19
N GLY A 129 2.89 -24.61 9.61
CA GLY A 129 3.47 -23.32 9.20
C GLY A 129 4.49 -23.43 8.06
N LEU A 130 4.43 -24.50 7.26
CA LEU A 130 5.37 -24.75 6.17
C LEU A 130 4.87 -24.11 4.86
N ARG A 131 5.81 -23.51 4.12
CA ARG A 131 5.58 -22.95 2.79
C ARG A 131 6.69 -23.45 1.88
N GLU A 132 6.32 -24.17 0.84
CA GLU A 132 7.25 -24.65 -0.17
C GLU A 132 7.23 -23.69 -1.35
N LYS A 133 8.37 -23.04 -1.58
CA LYS A 133 8.55 -22.13 -2.70
C LYS A 133 8.73 -22.93 -3.98
N ASN A 134 8.17 -22.41 -5.07
CA ASN A 134 8.44 -22.96 -6.38
C ASN A 134 9.94 -22.88 -6.71
N GLU A 135 10.47 -23.88 -7.41
CA GLU A 135 11.87 -23.90 -7.84
C GLU A 135 12.28 -22.63 -8.61
N MET A 136 11.35 -22.09 -9.41
CA MET A 136 11.51 -20.84 -10.16
C MET A 136 10.95 -19.61 -9.43
N TYR A 137 10.98 -19.61 -8.09
CA TYR A 137 10.39 -18.53 -7.28
C TYR A 137 10.94 -17.16 -7.67
N THR A 138 12.26 -17.06 -7.84
CA THR A 138 12.94 -15.79 -8.12
C THR A 138 12.57 -15.27 -9.51
N GLU A 139 12.63 -16.12 -10.52
CA GLU A 139 12.28 -15.78 -11.90
C GLU A 139 10.81 -15.36 -12.01
N LYS A 140 9.91 -16.09 -11.35
CA LYS A 140 8.49 -15.75 -11.31
C LYS A 140 8.25 -14.46 -10.53
N LYS A 141 8.94 -14.25 -9.39
CA LYS A 141 8.85 -13.02 -8.61
C LYS A 141 9.20 -11.82 -9.47
N ASP A 142 10.28 -11.91 -10.25
CA ASP A 142 10.72 -10.85 -11.14
C ASP A 142 9.73 -10.66 -12.30
N GLN A 143 9.28 -11.76 -12.91
CA GLN A 143 8.29 -11.75 -14.00
C GLN A 143 6.96 -11.08 -13.59
N TYR A 144 6.49 -11.33 -12.37
CA TYR A 144 5.26 -10.73 -11.84
C TYR A 144 5.48 -9.36 -11.20
N ASN A 145 6.74 -8.96 -11.05
CA ASN A 145 7.14 -7.82 -10.26
C ASN A 145 6.48 -7.89 -8.88
N TYR A 146 6.77 -8.96 -8.15
CA TYR A 146 6.20 -9.18 -6.84
C TYR A 146 6.98 -8.41 -5.77
N LYS A 147 6.29 -7.55 -5.02
CA LYS A 147 6.85 -6.83 -3.87
C LYS A 147 6.12 -7.21 -2.59
N TYR A 148 6.89 -7.44 -1.53
CA TYR A 148 6.37 -7.65 -0.18
C TYR A 148 6.71 -6.43 0.67
N ILE A 149 5.71 -5.89 1.36
CA ILE A 149 5.78 -4.59 2.02
C ILE A 149 5.38 -4.77 3.49
N ASP A 150 6.33 -4.52 4.40
CA ASP A 150 6.05 -4.32 5.83
C ASP A 150 5.82 -2.84 6.09
N VAL A 151 4.57 -2.47 6.27
CA VAL A 151 4.10 -1.09 6.43
C VAL A 151 4.68 -0.41 7.67
N ASN A 152 5.12 -1.18 8.67
CA ASN A 152 5.78 -0.60 9.85
C ASN A 152 7.22 -0.19 9.52
N ARG A 153 7.86 -0.91 8.60
CA ARG A 153 9.23 -0.64 8.11
C ARG A 153 9.29 0.35 6.97
N VAL A 154 8.16 0.68 6.36
CA VAL A 154 8.10 1.76 5.38
C VAL A 154 8.53 3.13 6.00
N PHE A 155 8.58 3.25 7.33
CA PHE A 155 9.20 4.38 8.04
C PHE A 155 10.70 4.24 8.36
N GLY A 156 11.30 3.07 8.18
CA GLY A 156 12.65 2.77 8.61
C GLY A 156 13.38 1.88 7.62
N ILE A 157 14.26 2.52 6.82
CA ILE A 157 15.33 1.96 5.99
C ILE A 157 14.88 0.82 5.05
N GLU A 158 14.97 1.07 3.73
CA GLU A 158 14.99 -0.02 2.74
C GLU A 158 16.11 -0.98 3.10
N ILE A 159 15.77 -2.13 3.69
CA ILE A 159 16.66 -3.29 3.71
C ILE A 159 16.30 -4.07 2.46
N PHE A 160 17.05 -3.81 1.40
CA PHE A 160 17.15 -4.73 0.27
C PHE A 160 17.75 -6.03 0.80
N ASP A 161 17.10 -7.16 0.52
CA ASP A 161 17.78 -8.46 0.49
C ASP A 161 18.62 -8.56 -0.80
#